data_AF-A0A0F9JWT2-F1
#
_entry.id   AF-A0A0F9JWT2-F1
#
_cell.length_a   1.000
_cell.length_b   1.000
_cell.length_c   1.000
_cell.angle_alpha   90.00
_cell.angle_beta   90.00
_cell.angle_gamma   90.00
#
_symmetry.space_group_name_H-M   'P 1'
#
loop_
_entity.id
_entity.type
_entity.pdbx_description
1 polymer ?
#
loop_
_entity_poly.entity_id
_entity_poly.type
_entity_poly.pdbx_seq_one_letter_code
_entity_poly.pdbx_strand_id
1 'polypeptide(L)'
;MEDTTNIVEVKPKHAGGRPRKYKSVHAMKIAINKYFTDDVIPTKAGLTLHLGFVNKVSLWDYRNNFPEFTALIDKTFTMLERYWEERLAGSQCAGATFWLKNNAGYTDKQTIVSVKPPEIPEREQNAVDKGCRAYKEALCATPEERVINIRSGRA
;
A
#
# COMPACT_ATOMS: atom_id res chain seq x y z
N MET A 1 36.14 -6.57 -32.26
CA MET A 1 35.32 -7.01 -31.10
C MET A 1 33.97 -7.36 -31.67
N GLU A 2 33.87 -8.63 -32.01
CA GLU A 2 32.72 -9.28 -32.63
C GLU A 2 31.61 -9.40 -31.59
N ASP A 3 30.39 -9.12 -31.99
CA ASP A 3 29.31 -10.10 -31.84
C ASP A 3 28.14 -9.68 -32.75
N THR A 4 28.23 -10.20 -33.98
CA THR A 4 27.14 -10.24 -34.94
C THR A 4 26.13 -11.30 -34.54
N THR A 5 24.85 -10.98 -34.76
CA THR A 5 23.71 -11.90 -34.93
C THR A 5 23.31 -12.75 -33.73
N ASN A 6 22.32 -12.26 -32.99
CA ASN A 6 21.35 -13.13 -32.32
C ASN A 6 19.97 -12.91 -32.96
N ILE A 7 19.77 -13.57 -34.11
CA ILE A 7 18.48 -13.66 -34.80
C ILE A 7 17.65 -14.67 -34.00
N VAL A 8 16.87 -14.19 -33.05
CA VAL A 8 15.85 -15.00 -32.40
C VAL A 8 14.66 -15.04 -33.34
N GLU A 9 14.46 -16.17 -34.02
CA GLU A 9 13.26 -16.41 -34.83
C GLU A 9 12.00 -16.22 -33.97
N VAL A 10 11.28 -15.12 -34.20
CA VAL A 10 9.98 -14.88 -33.57
C VAL A 10 8.93 -15.62 -34.37
N LYS A 11 8.43 -16.75 -33.84
CA LYS A 11 7.30 -17.51 -34.39
C LYS A 11 6.14 -16.57 -34.78
N PRO A 12 5.50 -16.74 -35.95
CA PRO A 12 4.37 -15.90 -36.36
C PRO A 12 3.16 -16.18 -35.47
N LYS A 13 2.73 -15.20 -34.68
CA LYS A 13 1.51 -15.29 -33.83
C LYS A 13 0.26 -15.12 -34.71
N HIS A 14 -0.66 -16.07 -34.62
CA HIS A 14 -1.88 -16.16 -35.43
C HIS A 14 -2.90 -15.00 -35.22
N ALA A 15 -3.83 -14.89 -36.17
CA ALA A 15 -4.61 -13.71 -36.59
C ALA A 15 -5.78 -13.24 -35.69
N GLY A 16 -5.65 -13.31 -34.36
CA GLY A 16 -6.74 -12.88 -33.48
C GLY A 16 -6.24 -12.36 -32.13
N GLY A 17 -5.80 -11.11 -32.08
CA GLY A 17 -5.43 -10.43 -30.82
C GLY A 17 -4.95 -9.00 -31.05
N ARG A 18 -5.05 -8.15 -30.02
CA ARG A 18 -4.49 -6.79 -30.06
C ARG A 18 -2.99 -6.88 -30.34
N PRO A 19 -2.45 -6.18 -31.35
CA PRO A 19 -1.03 -6.25 -31.67
C PRO A 19 -0.19 -5.75 -30.49
N ARG A 20 0.99 -6.36 -30.34
CA ARG A 20 1.95 -6.03 -29.27
C ARG A 20 2.45 -4.60 -29.43
N LYS A 21 2.50 -3.83 -28.34
CA LYS A 21 2.97 -2.43 -28.34
C LYS A 21 4.46 -2.29 -28.67
N TYR A 22 5.33 -3.08 -28.04
CA TYR A 22 6.76 -3.02 -28.27
C TYR A 22 7.26 -4.30 -28.96
N LYS A 23 7.96 -4.14 -30.09
CA LYS A 23 8.53 -5.27 -30.85
C LYS A 23 9.83 -5.80 -30.25
N SER A 24 10.55 -4.97 -29.50
CA SER A 24 11.86 -5.27 -28.92
C SER A 24 11.99 -4.69 -27.52
N VAL A 25 12.72 -5.41 -26.66
CA VAL A 25 13.12 -4.99 -25.31
C VAL A 25 13.91 -3.68 -25.36
N HIS A 26 14.75 -3.50 -26.39
CA HIS A 26 15.56 -2.29 -26.56
C HIS A 26 14.69 -1.05 -26.77
N ALA A 27 13.65 -1.15 -27.60
CA ALA A 27 12.73 -0.05 -27.86
C ALA A 27 11.97 0.37 -26.59
N MET A 28 11.53 -0.61 -25.80
CA MET A 28 10.88 -0.33 -24.51
C MET A 28 11.85 0.31 -23.51
N LYS A 29 13.10 -0.19 -23.44
CA LYS A 29 14.15 0.36 -22.57
C LYS A 29 14.44 1.84 -22.87
N ILE A 30 14.49 2.23 -24.15
CA ILE A 30 14.69 3.64 -24.53
C ILE A 30 13.54 4.51 -24.00
N ALA A 31 12.29 4.07 -24.17
CA ALA A 31 11.13 4.80 -23.68
C ALA A 31 11.13 4.93 -22.15
N ILE A 32 11.48 3.85 -21.44
CA ILE A 32 11.60 3.86 -19.99
C ILE A 32 12.69 4.84 -19.55
N ASN A 33 13.89 4.76 -20.13
CA ASN A 33 14.98 5.67 -19.78
C ASN A 33 14.58 7.13 -20.00
N LYS A 34 13.91 7.43 -21.12
CA LYS A 34 13.40 8.77 -21.41
C LYS A 34 12.48 9.29 -20.29
N TYR A 35 11.57 8.45 -19.80
CA TYR A 35 10.66 8.82 -18.71
C TYR A 35 11.38 9.23 -17.42
N PHE A 36 12.51 8.60 -17.09
CA PHE A 36 13.29 8.94 -15.88
C PHE A 36 14.28 10.08 -16.09
N THR A 37 14.51 10.52 -17.33
CA THR A 37 15.34 11.70 -17.61
C THR A 37 14.59 13.00 -17.35
N ASP A 38 13.26 12.97 -17.39
CA ASP A 38 12.44 14.14 -17.11
C ASP A 38 12.46 14.46 -15.60
N ASP A 39 12.54 15.75 -15.22
CA ASP A 39 12.57 16.23 -13.82
C ASP A 39 11.23 16.07 -13.06
N VAL A 40 10.37 15.18 -13.55
CA VAL A 40 9.05 14.91 -12.99
C VAL A 40 9.16 13.77 -11.98
N ILE A 41 8.39 13.87 -10.90
CA ILE A 41 8.28 12.80 -9.90
C ILE A 41 7.75 11.53 -10.58
N PRO A 42 8.55 10.44 -10.65
CA PRO A 42 8.16 9.24 -11.35
C PRO A 42 7.09 8.47 -10.57
N THR A 43 6.07 8.02 -11.28
CA THR A 43 4.95 7.26 -10.69
C THR A 43 4.64 6.03 -11.54
N LYS A 44 4.10 4.96 -10.93
CA LYS A 44 3.65 3.77 -11.68
C LYS A 44 2.62 4.14 -12.76
N ALA A 45 1.72 5.07 -12.46
CA ALA A 45 0.70 5.55 -13.39
C ALA A 45 1.32 6.37 -14.54
N GLY A 46 2.19 7.34 -14.21
CA GLY A 46 2.89 8.15 -15.21
C GLY A 46 3.73 7.31 -16.17
N LEU A 47 4.49 6.34 -15.65
CA LEU A 47 5.25 5.38 -16.46
C LEU A 47 4.33 4.59 -17.41
N THR A 48 3.21 4.10 -16.89
CA THR A 48 2.24 3.31 -17.68
C THR A 48 1.68 4.14 -18.85
N LEU A 49 1.31 5.39 -18.59
CA LEU A 49 0.80 6.32 -19.60
C LEU A 49 1.88 6.72 -20.60
N HIS A 50 3.12 6.95 -20.14
CA HIS A 50 4.26 7.29 -21.00
C HIS A 50 4.57 6.16 -22.00
N LEU A 51 4.48 4.91 -21.55
CA LEU A 51 4.61 3.72 -22.40
C LEU A 51 3.38 3.47 -23.30
N GLY A 52 2.33 4.29 -23.15
CA GLY A 52 1.10 4.23 -23.93
C GLY A 52 0.14 3.12 -23.51
N PHE A 53 0.28 2.53 -22.32
CA PHE A 53 -0.70 1.57 -21.81
C PHE A 53 -1.92 2.31 -21.23
N VAL A 54 -3.08 1.64 -21.23
CA VAL A 54 -4.33 2.24 -20.77
C VAL A 54 -4.40 2.26 -19.25
N ASN A 55 -3.94 1.19 -18.60
CA ASN A 55 -3.98 1.03 -17.16
C ASN A 55 -2.78 0.19 -16.69
N LYS A 56 -2.52 0.22 -15.38
CA LYS A 56 -1.41 -0.55 -14.76
C LYS A 56 -1.57 -2.05 -14.99
N VAL A 57 -2.81 -2.54 -15.02
CA VAL A 57 -3.14 -3.95 -15.30
C VAL A 57 -2.59 -4.38 -16.65
N SER A 58 -2.76 -3.56 -17.69
CA SER A 58 -2.21 -3.85 -19.03
C SER A 58 -0.69 -3.98 -19.03
N LEU A 59 0.02 -3.22 -18.19
CA LEU A 59 1.47 -3.32 -18.03
C LEU A 59 1.87 -4.62 -17.31
N TRP A 60 1.12 -5.03 -16.29
CA TRP A 60 1.31 -6.31 -15.59
C TRP A 60 1.00 -7.51 -16.50
N ASP A 61 -0.09 -7.46 -17.27
CA ASP A 61 -0.41 -8.46 -18.27
C ASP A 61 0.71 -8.55 -19.31
N TYR A 62 1.26 -7.41 -19.72
CA TYR A 62 2.39 -7.39 -20.65
C TYR A 62 3.63 -8.08 -20.06
N ARG A 63 3.95 -7.78 -18.80
CA ARG A 63 5.02 -8.45 -18.06
C ARG A 63 4.81 -9.97 -18.00
N ASN A 64 3.59 -10.43 -17.72
CA ASN A 64 3.31 -11.85 -17.53
C ASN A 64 3.19 -12.63 -18.84
N ASN A 65 2.68 -12.01 -19.91
CA ASN A 65 2.46 -12.66 -21.21
C ASN A 65 3.73 -12.68 -22.10
N PHE A 66 4.73 -11.85 -21.81
CA PHE A 66 5.94 -11.70 -22.61
C PHE A 66 7.21 -11.81 -21.73
N PRO A 67 7.78 -13.01 -21.57
CA PRO A 67 8.91 -13.28 -20.69
C PRO A 67 10.15 -12.41 -20.98
N GLU A 68 10.34 -12.02 -22.24
CA GLU A 68 11.47 -11.19 -22.66
C GLU A 68 11.44 -9.78 -22.04
N PHE A 69 10.27 -9.30 -21.60
CA PHE A 69 10.11 -7.99 -20.97
C PHE A 69 10.06 -8.05 -19.43
N THR A 70 9.91 -9.24 -18.83
CA THR A 70 9.75 -9.40 -17.38
C THR A 70 10.87 -8.74 -16.60
N ALA A 71 12.13 -9.10 -16.91
CA ALA A 71 13.29 -8.55 -16.23
C ALA A 71 13.44 -7.03 -16.41
N LEU A 72 13.06 -6.49 -17.58
CA LEU A 72 13.09 -5.05 -17.82
C LEU A 72 12.05 -4.31 -16.98
N ILE A 73 10.82 -4.83 -16.92
CA ILE A 73 9.73 -4.22 -16.16
C ILE A 73 10.02 -4.30 -14.65
N ASP A 74 10.54 -5.43 -14.17
CA ASP A 74 10.94 -5.60 -12.77
C ASP A 74 12.03 -4.59 -12.38
N LYS A 75 13.09 -4.50 -13.21
CA LYS A 75 14.13 -3.48 -13.03
C LYS A 75 13.55 -2.07 -12.98
N THR A 76 12.53 -1.79 -13.78
CA THR A 76 11.89 -0.48 -13.83
C THR A 76 11.12 -0.18 -12.53
N PHE A 77 10.48 -1.19 -11.93
CA PHE A 77 9.87 -1.02 -10.61
C PHE A 77 10.92 -0.82 -9.51
N THR A 78 12.06 -1.50 -9.58
CA THR A 78 13.20 -1.22 -8.67
C THR A 78 13.74 0.20 -8.85
N MET A 79 13.74 0.74 -10.07
CA MET A 79 14.12 2.15 -10.31
C MET A 79 13.13 3.12 -9.66
N LEU A 80 11.83 2.84 -9.74
CA LEU A 80 10.81 3.62 -9.03
C LEU A 80 11.02 3.54 -7.52
N GLU A 81 11.24 2.34 -6.99
CA GLU A 81 11.49 2.11 -5.57
C GLU A 81 12.70 2.90 -5.08
N ARG A 82 13.83 2.81 -5.78
CA ARG A 82 15.04 3.61 -5.49
C ARG A 82 14.74 5.11 -5.40
N TYR A 83 13.98 5.66 -6.35
CA TYR A 83 13.62 7.07 -6.32
C TYR A 83 12.86 7.46 -5.03
N TRP A 84 11.90 6.63 -4.63
CA TRP A 84 11.12 6.88 -3.42
C TRP A 84 11.92 6.63 -2.14
N GLU A 85 12.85 5.68 -2.15
CA GLU A 85 13.81 5.46 -1.06
C GLU A 85 14.73 6.67 -0.86
N GLU A 86 15.33 7.20 -1.92
CA GLU A 86 16.20 8.39 -1.84
C GLU A 86 15.44 9.59 -1.24
N ARG A 87 14.13 9.68 -1.52
CA ARG A 87 13.27 10.73 -1.00
C ARG A 87 12.97 10.63 0.49
N LEU A 88 13.22 9.48 1.14
CA LEU A 88 13.13 9.32 2.59
C LEU A 88 14.17 10.17 3.34
N ALA A 89 15.34 10.42 2.73
CA ALA A 89 16.36 11.26 3.31
C ALA A 89 15.99 12.75 3.32
N GLY A 90 14.92 13.14 2.60
CA GLY A 90 14.44 14.52 2.51
C GLY A 90 13.46 14.91 3.63
N SER A 91 13.15 16.21 3.70
CA SER A 91 12.21 16.77 4.69
C SER A 91 10.75 16.36 4.48
N GLN A 92 10.38 15.94 3.26
CA GLN A 92 9.01 15.54 2.88
C GLN A 92 8.90 14.03 2.67
N CYS A 93 9.27 13.25 3.69
CA CYS A 93 9.33 11.78 3.61
C CYS A 93 7.97 11.07 3.75
N ALA A 94 6.93 11.74 4.28
CA ALA A 94 5.64 11.10 4.57
C ALA A 94 4.99 10.45 3.32
N GLY A 95 5.03 11.14 2.18
CA GLY A 95 4.53 10.60 0.91
C GLY A 95 5.36 9.41 0.40
N ALA A 96 6.68 9.45 0.59
CA ALA A 96 7.57 8.35 0.22
C ALA A 96 7.33 7.11 1.10
N THR A 97 7.21 7.30 2.42
CA THR A 97 6.86 6.23 3.37
C THR A 97 5.52 5.58 3.01
N PHE A 98 4.50 6.38 2.69
CA PHE A 98 3.19 5.86 2.25
C PHE A 98 3.30 5.08 0.93
N TRP A 99 4.08 5.58 -0.02
CA TRP A 99 4.28 4.90 -1.30
C TRP A 99 4.96 3.55 -1.12
N LEU A 100 6.08 3.50 -0.38
CA LEU A 100 6.89 2.30 -0.17
C LEU A 100 6.10 1.19 0.53
N LYS A 101 5.30 1.55 1.54
CA LYS A 101 4.41 0.58 2.22
C LYS A 101 3.40 -0.05 1.28
N ASN A 102 2.71 0.77 0.48
CA ASN A 102 1.64 0.28 -0.38
C ASN A 102 2.13 -0.37 -1.68
N ASN A 103 3.32 -0.03 -2.16
CA ASN A 103 3.79 -0.39 -3.51
C ASN A 103 5.06 -1.22 -3.57
N ALA A 104 5.89 -1.21 -2.50
CA ALA A 104 7.16 -1.92 -2.40
C ALA A 104 7.18 -2.93 -1.23
N GLY A 105 6.09 -3.05 -0.45
CA GLY A 105 5.95 -4.07 0.59
C GLY A 105 6.66 -3.75 1.91
N TYR A 106 7.06 -2.50 2.12
CA TYR A 106 7.67 -2.06 3.37
C TYR A 106 6.68 -2.15 4.52
N THR A 107 7.14 -2.59 5.70
CA THR A 107 6.32 -2.69 6.91
C THR A 107 7.08 -2.10 8.09
N ASP A 108 6.40 -1.30 8.91
CA ASP A 108 6.97 -0.77 10.14
C ASP A 108 7.01 -1.85 11.22
N LYS A 109 8.16 -1.96 11.89
CA LYS A 109 8.27 -2.79 13.08
C LYS A 109 7.71 -2.03 14.27
N GLN A 110 6.75 -2.62 14.98
CA GLN A 110 6.21 -2.07 16.23
C GLN A 110 6.72 -2.90 17.41
N THR A 111 7.28 -2.22 18.42
CA THR A 111 7.59 -2.83 19.71
C THR A 111 6.51 -2.42 20.69
N ILE A 112 5.62 -3.35 21.02
CA ILE A 112 4.55 -3.12 21.99
C ILE A 112 5.10 -3.50 23.36
N VAL A 113 5.36 -2.50 24.20
CA VAL A 113 5.62 -2.73 25.61
C VAL A 113 4.26 -2.89 26.29
N SER A 114 3.91 -4.11 26.65
CA SER A 114 2.71 -4.37 27.45
C SER A 114 2.95 -3.84 28.86
N VAL A 115 2.53 -2.62 29.13
CA VAL A 115 2.53 -2.06 30.48
C VAL A 115 1.35 -2.70 31.20
N LYS A 116 1.61 -3.54 32.19
CA LYS A 116 0.56 -4.05 33.07
C LYS A 116 -0.15 -2.83 33.68
N PRO A 117 -1.49 -2.73 33.60
CA PRO A 117 -2.22 -1.68 34.30
C PRO A 117 -1.81 -1.68 35.78
N PRO A 118 -1.70 -0.50 36.42
CA PRO A 118 -1.44 -0.45 37.85
C PRO A 118 -2.50 -1.29 38.57
N GLU A 119 -2.06 -2.17 39.47
CA GLU A 119 -2.97 -2.94 40.31
C GLU A 119 -3.73 -1.95 41.20
N ILE A 120 -4.98 -1.66 40.84
CA ILE A 120 -5.89 -0.91 41.70
C ILE A 120 -6.19 -1.82 42.90
N PRO A 121 -6.07 -1.33 44.15
CA PRO A 121 -6.44 -2.12 45.33
C PRO A 121 -7.87 -2.65 45.17
N GLU A 122 -8.10 -3.92 45.51
CA GLU A 122 -9.40 -4.60 45.32
C GLU A 122 -10.59 -3.81 45.88
N ARG A 123 -10.39 -3.06 46.97
CA ARG A 123 -11.37 -2.14 47.56
C ARG A 123 -11.84 -1.04 46.61
N GLU A 124 -10.93 -0.48 45.81
CA GLU A 124 -11.20 0.60 44.86
C GLU A 124 -11.80 0.02 43.57
N GLN A 125 -11.34 -1.16 43.15
CA GLN A 125 -11.95 -1.89 42.03
C GLN A 125 -13.41 -2.26 42.31
N ASN A 126 -13.71 -2.76 43.53
CA ASN A 126 -15.07 -3.07 43.96
C ASN A 126 -15.98 -1.82 44.02
N ALA A 127 -15.43 -0.64 44.33
CA ALA A 127 -16.17 0.62 44.32
C ALA A 127 -16.48 1.08 42.89
N VAL A 128 -15.50 0.97 41.98
CA VAL A 128 -15.67 1.28 40.55
C VAL A 128 -16.68 0.33 39.89
N ASP A 129 -16.61 -0.97 40.19
CA ASP A 129 -17.51 -1.98 39.62
C ASP A 129 -18.95 -1.82 40.12
N LYS A 130 -19.13 -1.49 41.42
CA LYS A 130 -20.45 -1.16 41.99
C LYS A 130 -21.03 0.11 41.38
N GLY A 131 -20.23 1.16 41.24
CA GLY A 131 -20.66 2.41 40.60
C GLY A 131 -21.05 2.22 39.13
N CYS A 132 -20.24 1.47 38.36
CA CYS A 132 -20.54 1.12 36.98
C CYS A 132 -21.82 0.28 36.83
N ARG A 133 -22.07 -0.64 37.77
CA ARG A 133 -23.29 -1.47 37.77
C ARG A 133 -24.53 -0.63 38.09
N ALA A 134 -24.47 0.21 39.14
CA ALA A 134 -25.55 1.14 39.50
C ALA A 134 -25.89 2.10 38.36
N TYR A 135 -24.87 2.64 37.67
CA TYR A 135 -25.07 3.52 36.52
C TYR A 135 -25.77 2.82 35.34
N LYS A 136 -25.39 1.57 35.03
CA LYS A 136 -26.06 0.77 33.98
C LYS A 136 -27.50 0.43 34.35
N GLU A 137 -27.76 0.06 35.60
CA GLU A 137 -29.11 -0.22 36.10
C GLU A 137 -30.00 1.02 36.04
N ALA A 138 -29.50 2.19 36.43
CA ALA A 138 -30.22 3.46 36.35
C ALA A 138 -30.54 3.90 34.91
N LEU A 139 -29.65 3.61 33.95
CA LEU A 139 -29.88 3.89 32.53
C LEU A 139 -30.94 2.97 31.90
N CYS A 140 -30.98 1.70 32.31
CA CYS A 140 -31.94 0.72 31.83
C CYS A 140 -33.32 0.80 32.51
N ALA A 141 -33.43 1.49 33.66
CA ALA A 141 -34.69 1.69 34.37
C ALA A 141 -35.68 2.55 33.58
N THR A 142 -36.96 2.20 33.65
CA THR A 142 -38.04 2.94 33.00
C THR A 142 -38.25 4.32 33.66
N PRO A 143 -38.88 5.30 32.97
CA PRO A 143 -39.04 6.65 33.52
C PRO A 143 -39.79 6.70 34.87
N GLU A 144 -40.76 5.81 35.08
CA GLU A 144 -41.55 5.73 36.32
C GLU A 144 -40.72 5.21 37.51
N GLU A 145 -39.89 4.19 37.28
CA GLU A 145 -38.98 3.61 38.29
C GLU A 145 -37.89 4.60 38.70
N ARG A 146 -37.41 5.43 37.75
CA ARG A 146 -36.40 6.46 38.01
C ARG A 146 -36.93 7.55 38.97
N VAL A 147 -38.20 7.93 38.86
CA VAL A 147 -38.85 8.92 39.76
C VAL A 147 -39.06 8.37 41.17
N ILE A 148 -39.34 7.07 41.31
CA ILE A 148 -39.52 6.40 42.61
C ILE A 148 -38.19 6.28 43.36
N ASN A 149 -37.09 5.94 42.67
CA ASN A 149 -35.77 5.83 43.29
C ASN A 149 -35.24 7.19 43.81
N ILE A 150 -35.48 8.28 43.08
CA ILE A 150 -35.11 9.64 43.52
C ILE A 150 -35.90 10.06 44.78
N ARG A 151 -37.20 9.73 44.88
CA ARG A 151 -38.05 10.08 46.03
C ARG A 151 -37.79 9.25 47.28
N SER A 152 -37.26 8.03 47.13
CA SER A 152 -37.00 7.09 48.22
C SER A 152 -35.55 7.13 48.73
N GLY A 153 -34.68 7.97 48.15
CA GLY A 153 -33.29 8.13 48.57
C GLY A 153 -32.40 6.91 48.31
N ARG A 154 -32.83 5.97 47.47
CA ARG A 154 -31.97 4.88 46.97
C ARG A 154 -31.39 5.31 45.63
N ALA A 155 -30.21 5.91 45.69
CA ALA A 155 -29.29 6.02 44.56
C ALA A 155 -28.16 5.01 44.75
#